data_AF-A0A835DAZ9-F1
#
_entry.id   AF-A0A835DAZ9-F1
#
_cell.length_a   1.000
_cell.length_b   1.000
_cell.length_c   1.000
_cell.angle_alpha   90.00
_cell.angle_beta   90.00
_cell.angle_gamma   90.00
#
_symmetry.space_group_name_H-M   'P 1'
#
loop_
_entity.id
_entity.type
_entity.pdbx_description
1 polymer ?
#
loop_
_entity_poly.entity_id
_entity_poly.type
_entity_poly.pdbx_seq_one_letter_code
_entity_poly.pdbx_strand_id
1 'polypeptide(L)'
;MILRLDNYREQAGSDSFVIEGFTNWKKKERFEIHVGGPSSVHNQAYRACQDLLNQKQHIQTVFSKQSDQVRREYRVRLNASIDCIRFILQRGLAFRGHDESEDSKDKGNFLELLQFLANHNESIKKVVLQNAPENLKLTVPDIQKDIVNAAATETTNAIINEVGDFLFSILIDESRDISIKEQMVVVLRYVDKRGYVIERFLCIVHVTETTAISLKAAVDEIFSKHGLSITRLRGQGYDGASNMQGEFNGLKTLIMKENEYAFYVHCFAHQLQLALIAVAKKHNRVGLFFTLVSNVVNVVGASCKRRDILREKQADKVIEALSSGELSSGQGLNQETSLKRAGDTRWGSHYDTLISLNVMFSAVIDVLEIIDKDGSRGEQRIEANALLDSTQSFEFAFFLHLMKNILGITNELSKALQQKEQDL
;
A
#
# COMPACT_ATOMS: atom_id res chain seq x y z
N MET A 1 8.53 9.63 42.73
CA MET A 1 9.06 9.76 44.11
C MET A 1 8.06 9.10 45.04
N ILE A 2 8.39 7.91 45.55
CA ILE A 2 7.51 7.17 46.47
C ILE A 2 7.52 7.92 47.80
N LEU A 3 6.36 8.47 48.19
CA LEU A 3 6.18 9.09 49.50
C LEU A 3 6.26 7.98 50.56
N ARG A 4 7.39 7.88 51.27
CA ARG A 4 7.47 7.10 52.51
C ARG A 4 6.63 7.80 53.58
N LEU A 5 5.56 7.14 54.01
CA LEU A 5 4.59 7.58 55.00
C LEU A 5 4.98 7.14 56.44
N ASP A 6 6.27 7.05 56.75
CA ASP A 6 6.70 6.30 57.93
C ASP A 6 6.80 7.10 59.25
N ASN A 7 6.42 8.39 59.31
CA ASN A 7 6.68 9.22 60.51
C ASN A 7 5.53 10.11 61.04
N TYR A 8 4.26 9.85 60.70
CA TYR A 8 3.14 10.76 61.10
C TYR A 8 2.24 10.25 62.25
N ARG A 9 2.59 9.18 62.96
CA ARG A 9 1.71 8.55 63.97
C ARG A 9 1.59 9.28 65.33
N GLU A 10 2.27 10.40 65.55
CA GLU A 10 2.34 11.03 66.89
C GLU A 10 1.82 12.48 66.96
N GLN A 11 0.79 12.84 66.19
CA GLN A 11 0.06 14.10 66.42
C GLN A 11 -1.42 13.85 66.74
N ALA A 12 -1.86 14.41 67.88
CA ALA A 12 -3.20 14.26 68.42
C ALA A 12 -4.27 14.69 67.39
N GLY A 13 -5.15 13.76 67.01
CA GLY A 13 -6.26 14.01 66.09
C GLY A 13 -6.09 13.47 64.67
N SER A 14 -4.98 12.81 64.34
CA SER A 14 -4.76 12.12 63.06
C SER A 14 -5.80 11.01 62.80
N ASP A 15 -5.97 10.09 63.76
CA ASP A 15 -6.64 8.81 63.49
C ASP A 15 -8.16 8.95 63.31
N SER A 16 -8.79 9.87 64.06
CA SER A 16 -10.24 10.10 63.97
C SER A 16 -10.69 10.75 62.67
N PHE A 17 -9.83 11.53 61.98
CA PHE A 17 -10.18 12.21 60.73
C PHE A 17 -9.66 11.49 59.47
N VAL A 18 -8.72 10.54 59.62
CA VAL A 18 -8.08 9.85 58.49
C VAL A 18 -8.39 8.35 58.44
N ILE A 19 -8.54 7.68 59.59
CA ILE A 19 -8.62 6.22 59.67
C ILE A 19 -10.00 5.75 60.15
N GLU A 20 -10.47 6.25 61.29
CA GLU A 20 -11.66 5.69 61.98
C GLU A 20 -12.97 6.43 61.65
N GLY A 21 -12.86 7.66 61.11
CA GLY A 21 -14.01 8.51 60.80
C GLY A 21 -14.54 9.29 62.00
N PHE A 22 -14.96 10.54 61.74
CA PHE A 22 -15.42 11.46 62.78
C PHE A 22 -16.95 11.46 62.90
N THR A 23 -17.48 11.10 64.06
CA THR A 23 -18.93 10.95 64.28
C THR A 23 -19.52 12.03 65.20
N ASN A 24 -18.70 12.77 65.95
CA ASN A 24 -19.16 13.73 66.96
C ASN A 24 -19.15 15.19 66.45
N TRP A 25 -20.00 15.46 65.47
CA TRP A 25 -20.13 16.75 64.79
C TRP A 25 -20.54 17.94 65.67
N LYS A 26 -20.95 17.70 66.92
CA LYS A 26 -21.31 18.75 67.88
C LYS A 26 -20.10 19.41 68.55
N LYS A 27 -18.91 18.78 68.51
CA LYS A 27 -17.67 19.30 69.11
C LYS A 27 -16.79 20.00 68.07
N LYS A 28 -17.06 21.28 67.82
CA LYS A 28 -16.41 22.06 66.76
C LYS A 28 -14.93 22.34 67.05
N GLU A 29 -14.56 22.45 68.31
CA GLU A 29 -13.19 22.65 68.80
C GLU A 29 -12.20 21.56 68.33
N ARG A 30 -12.69 20.36 68.00
CA ARG A 30 -11.85 19.28 67.45
C ARG A 30 -11.32 19.58 66.05
N PHE A 31 -12.03 20.39 65.26
CA PHE A 31 -11.56 20.82 63.95
C PHE A 31 -10.40 21.80 64.05
N GLU A 32 -10.45 22.73 65.01
CA GLU A 32 -9.35 23.68 65.25
C GLU A 32 -8.06 22.96 65.62
N ILE A 33 -8.16 21.90 66.43
CA ILE A 33 -7.02 21.04 66.79
C ILE A 33 -6.49 20.26 65.57
N HIS A 34 -7.38 19.72 64.72
CA HIS A 34 -7.00 18.99 63.51
C HIS A 34 -6.33 19.89 62.46
N VAL A 35 -6.89 21.09 62.21
CA VAL A 35 -6.30 22.07 61.30
C VAL A 35 -4.97 22.55 61.88
N GLY A 36 -4.90 22.81 63.18
CA GLY A 36 -3.67 23.16 63.89
C GLY A 36 -2.96 24.41 63.32
N GLY A 37 -1.67 24.53 63.63
CA GLY A 37 -0.83 25.63 63.16
C GLY A 37 -0.31 25.47 61.71
N PRO A 38 0.47 26.44 61.19
CA PRO A 38 0.97 26.45 59.81
C PRO A 38 1.84 25.25 59.39
N SER A 39 2.35 24.50 60.37
CA SER A 39 3.17 23.29 60.21
C SER A 39 2.44 21.99 60.56
N SER A 40 1.12 22.03 60.80
CA SER A 40 0.31 20.83 61.07
C SER A 40 0.28 19.88 59.87
N VAL A 41 -0.03 18.60 60.12
CA VAL A 41 -0.20 17.60 59.07
C VAL A 41 -1.30 18.01 58.08
N HIS A 42 -2.41 18.57 58.58
CA HIS A 42 -3.50 19.05 57.74
C HIS A 42 -3.03 20.15 56.77
N ASN A 43 -2.34 21.17 57.27
CA ASN A 43 -1.85 22.27 56.43
C ASN A 43 -0.73 21.83 55.48
N GLN A 44 0.11 20.87 55.88
CA GLN A 44 1.11 20.28 54.99
C GLN A 44 0.45 19.47 53.86
N ALA A 45 -0.54 18.63 54.17
CA ALA A 45 -1.28 17.85 53.18
C ALA A 45 -2.12 18.74 52.25
N TYR A 46 -2.74 19.80 52.79
CA TYR A 46 -3.46 20.80 52.01
C TYR A 46 -2.54 21.54 51.04
N ARG A 47 -1.35 21.97 51.48
CA ARG A 47 -0.33 22.56 50.59
C ARG A 47 0.12 21.58 49.51
N ALA A 48 0.42 20.33 49.87
CA ALA A 48 0.78 19.30 48.90
C ALA A 48 -0.33 19.05 47.87
N CYS A 49 -1.60 19.11 48.27
CA CYS A 49 -2.75 19.03 47.38
C CYS A 49 -2.86 20.27 46.47
N GLN A 50 -2.68 21.48 47.02
CA GLN A 50 -2.66 22.72 46.22
C GLN A 50 -1.52 22.71 45.18
N ASP A 51 -0.32 22.26 45.55
CA ASP A 51 0.82 22.12 44.65
C ASP A 51 0.55 21.06 43.58
N LEU A 52 -0.10 19.94 43.93
CA LEU A 52 -0.54 18.92 42.98
C LEU A 52 -1.61 19.44 42.01
N LEU A 53 -2.53 20.29 42.47
CA LEU A 53 -3.57 20.89 41.63
C LEU A 53 -3.02 22.04 40.75
N ASN A 54 -1.86 22.59 41.09
CA ASN A 54 -1.18 23.60 40.31
C ASN A 54 -0.48 23.00 39.08
N GLN A 55 -1.25 22.77 38.02
CA GLN A 55 -0.77 22.22 36.73
C GLN A 55 0.47 22.93 36.16
N LYS A 56 0.69 24.21 36.49
CA LYS A 56 1.86 24.98 36.05
C LYS A 56 3.19 24.46 36.63
N GLN A 57 3.15 23.75 37.76
CA GLN A 57 4.33 23.22 38.46
C GLN A 57 4.57 21.72 38.20
N HIS A 58 3.72 21.08 37.40
CA HIS A 58 3.88 19.66 37.06
C HIS A 58 5.20 19.43 36.32
N ILE A 59 5.85 18.28 36.58
CA ILE A 59 7.11 17.89 35.93
C ILE A 59 6.98 17.95 34.40
N GLN A 60 5.83 17.54 33.84
CA GLN A 60 5.53 17.66 32.41
C GLN A 60 5.65 19.11 31.90
N THR A 61 5.18 20.07 32.69
CA THR A 61 5.22 21.51 32.39
C THR A 61 6.64 22.08 32.51
N VAL A 62 7.46 21.52 33.41
CA VAL A 62 8.89 21.87 33.55
C VAL A 62 9.73 21.30 32.41
N PHE A 63 9.45 20.08 31.94
CA PHE A 63 10.10 19.48 30.76
C PHE A 63 9.69 20.17 29.46
N SER A 64 8.47 20.72 29.38
CA SER A 64 7.95 21.40 28.20
C SER A 64 8.16 22.92 28.22
N LYS A 65 9.28 23.39 28.81
CA LYS A 65 9.80 24.77 28.79
C LYS A 65 10.25 25.27 27.40
N GLN A 66 9.65 24.81 26.31
CA GLN A 66 9.81 25.49 25.03
C GLN A 66 8.92 26.73 25.01
N SER A 67 9.46 27.86 24.56
CA SER A 67 8.66 29.08 24.42
C SER A 67 7.48 28.83 23.46
N ASP A 68 6.38 29.56 23.64
CA ASP A 68 5.24 29.47 22.70
C ASP A 68 5.67 29.77 21.26
N GLN A 69 6.74 30.55 21.10
CA GLN A 69 7.35 30.82 19.80
C GLN A 69 7.93 29.54 19.17
N VAL A 70 8.74 28.77 19.89
CA VAL A 70 9.31 27.51 19.39
C VAL A 70 8.21 26.51 19.02
N ARG A 71 7.13 26.44 19.82
CA ARG A 71 5.97 25.58 19.52
C ARG A 71 5.26 26.00 18.23
N ARG A 72 5.07 27.30 18.02
CA ARG A 72 4.47 27.84 16.79
C ARG A 72 5.35 27.54 15.58
N GLU A 73 6.65 27.80 15.68
CA GLU A 73 7.62 27.54 14.61
C GLU A 73 7.68 26.05 14.24
N TYR A 74 7.68 25.17 15.25
CA TYR A 74 7.60 23.73 15.01
C TYR A 74 6.31 23.33 14.28
N ARG A 75 5.15 23.86 14.68
CA ARG A 75 3.88 23.58 14.00
C ARG A 75 3.89 24.06 12.54
N VAL A 76 4.44 25.24 12.27
CA VAL A 76 4.59 25.74 10.89
C VAL A 76 5.45 24.80 10.06
N ARG A 77 6.59 24.33 10.60
CA ARG A 77 7.47 23.36 9.94
C ARG A 77 6.79 22.01 9.70
N LEU A 78 6.11 21.49 10.71
CA LEU A 78 5.39 20.22 10.63
C LEU A 78 4.27 20.29 9.59
N ASN A 79 3.47 21.36 9.59
CA ASN A 79 2.41 21.56 8.61
C ASN A 79 2.97 21.64 7.18
N ALA A 80 4.06 22.38 6.96
CA ALA A 80 4.72 22.43 5.66
C ALA A 80 5.19 21.04 5.21
N SER A 81 5.73 20.23 6.14
CA SER A 81 6.14 18.86 5.86
C SER A 81 4.96 17.96 5.51
N ILE A 82 3.85 18.08 6.25
CA ILE A 82 2.60 17.34 6.00
C ILE A 82 2.03 17.70 4.62
N ASP A 83 2.01 18.98 4.25
CA ASP A 83 1.52 19.44 2.96
C ASP A 83 2.33 18.86 1.80
N CYS A 84 3.67 18.83 1.92
CA CYS A 84 4.54 18.18 0.95
C CYS A 84 4.23 16.68 0.82
N ILE A 85 4.17 15.97 1.96
CA ILE A 85 3.92 14.53 2.00
C ILE A 85 2.56 14.21 1.39
N ARG A 86 1.52 14.95 1.76
CA ARG A 86 0.18 14.78 1.21
C ARG A 86 0.16 14.95 -0.30
N PHE A 87 0.84 15.95 -0.84
CA PHE A 87 0.95 16.14 -2.29
C PHE A 87 1.61 14.94 -2.97
N ILE A 88 2.75 14.48 -2.42
CA ILE A 88 3.51 13.35 -2.96
C ILE A 88 2.66 12.07 -2.94
N LEU A 89 2.00 11.78 -1.82
CA LEU A 89 1.12 10.62 -1.66
C LEU A 89 -0.06 10.66 -2.65
N GLN A 90 -0.72 11.81 -2.80
CA GLN A 90 -1.85 11.97 -3.73
C GLN A 90 -1.47 11.77 -5.20
N ARG A 91 -0.20 12.00 -5.54
CA ARG A 91 0.32 11.84 -6.90
C ARG A 91 1.06 10.53 -7.12
N GLY A 92 1.27 9.72 -6.08
CA GLY A 92 2.06 8.50 -6.15
C GLY A 92 3.53 8.76 -6.52
N LEU A 93 4.08 9.91 -6.12
CA LEU A 93 5.45 10.30 -6.46
C LEU A 93 6.46 9.66 -5.50
N ALA A 94 7.67 9.38 -5.99
CA ALA A 94 8.79 9.02 -5.14
C ALA A 94 9.15 10.18 -4.22
N PHE A 95 9.51 9.92 -2.97
CA PHE A 95 9.84 11.00 -2.02
C PHE A 95 11.23 11.58 -2.28
N ARG A 96 12.18 10.72 -2.67
CA ARG A 96 13.61 10.98 -2.64
C ARG A 96 14.23 10.94 -4.03
N GLY A 97 15.28 11.74 -4.20
CA GLY A 97 16.15 11.72 -5.38
C GLY A 97 17.34 10.79 -5.17
N HIS A 98 18.17 10.65 -6.20
CA HIS A 98 19.43 9.90 -6.09
C HIS A 98 20.47 10.60 -5.21
N ASP A 99 20.43 11.93 -5.16
CA ASP A 99 21.33 12.76 -4.35
C ASP A 99 20.54 13.90 -3.69
N GLU A 100 20.47 13.88 -2.35
CA GLU A 100 19.80 14.91 -1.54
C GLU A 100 20.78 15.99 -1.03
N SER A 101 22.03 16.00 -1.53
CA SER A 101 23.05 16.99 -1.17
C SER A 101 22.64 18.41 -1.55
N GLU A 102 23.19 19.43 -0.88
CA GLU A 102 22.82 20.82 -1.13
C GLU A 102 23.19 21.30 -2.55
N ASP A 103 24.19 20.68 -3.17
CA ASP A 103 24.67 21.01 -4.52
C ASP A 103 23.95 20.22 -5.62
N SER A 104 23.11 19.26 -5.24
CA SER A 104 22.32 18.49 -6.20
C SER A 104 21.30 19.37 -6.92
N LYS A 105 21.16 19.14 -8.24
CA LYS A 105 20.14 19.79 -9.08
C LYS A 105 18.76 19.15 -8.92
N ASP A 106 18.69 17.97 -8.33
CA ASP A 106 17.45 17.24 -8.04
C ASP A 106 17.60 16.54 -6.68
N LYS A 107 17.13 17.23 -5.63
CA LYS A 107 17.18 16.73 -4.26
C LYS A 107 16.02 15.78 -3.94
N GLY A 108 15.23 15.38 -4.94
CA GLY A 108 14.03 14.61 -4.76
C GLY A 108 12.81 15.45 -4.43
N ASN A 109 11.64 14.86 -4.72
CA ASN A 109 10.36 15.57 -4.69
C ASN A 109 10.03 16.20 -3.33
N PHE A 110 10.39 15.57 -2.21
CA PHE A 110 10.10 16.15 -0.89
C PHE A 110 10.88 17.43 -0.61
N LEU A 111 12.20 17.41 -0.84
CA LEU A 111 13.05 18.57 -0.55
C LEU A 111 12.78 19.70 -1.53
N GLU A 112 12.61 19.39 -2.82
CA GLU A 112 12.26 20.38 -3.85
C GLU A 112 10.90 21.04 -3.56
N LEU A 113 9.89 20.26 -3.16
CA LEU A 113 8.58 20.81 -2.82
C LEU A 113 8.62 21.62 -1.52
N LEU A 114 9.41 21.20 -0.53
CA LEU A 114 9.59 21.96 0.71
C LEU A 114 10.33 23.28 0.44
N GLN A 115 11.33 23.28 -0.43
CA GLN A 115 12.03 24.48 -0.88
C GLN A 115 11.09 25.39 -1.68
N PHE A 116 10.25 24.83 -2.54
CA PHE A 116 9.20 25.57 -3.25
C PHE A 116 8.26 26.27 -2.26
N LEU A 117 7.74 25.56 -1.25
CA LEU A 117 6.89 26.18 -0.22
C LEU A 117 7.62 27.28 0.56
N ALA A 118 8.89 27.06 0.90
CA ALA A 118 9.72 28.05 1.56
C ALA A 118 9.89 29.32 0.71
N ASN A 119 10.11 29.18 -0.59
CA ASN A 119 10.30 30.32 -1.49
C ASN A 119 9.05 31.19 -1.65
N HIS A 120 7.86 30.61 -1.44
CA HIS A 120 6.59 31.29 -1.62
C HIS A 120 5.91 31.69 -0.29
N ASN A 121 6.50 31.32 0.85
CA ASN A 121 5.95 31.64 2.16
C ASN A 121 7.04 31.96 3.18
N GLU A 122 7.17 33.24 3.50
CA GLU A 122 8.17 33.74 4.45
C GLU A 122 8.06 33.14 5.86
N SER A 123 6.85 32.77 6.32
CA SER A 123 6.69 32.11 7.62
C SER A 123 7.29 30.70 7.63
N ILE A 124 7.13 29.96 6.52
CA ILE A 124 7.68 28.62 6.34
C ILE A 124 9.19 28.71 6.14
N LYS A 125 9.65 29.64 5.29
CA LYS A 125 11.06 29.88 4.99
C LYS A 125 11.91 30.02 6.23
N LYS A 126 11.44 30.79 7.20
CA LYS A 126 12.15 31.07 8.47
C LYS A 126 12.35 29.85 9.35
N VAL A 127 11.63 28.75 9.11
CA VAL A 127 11.62 27.62 10.03
C VAL A 127 12.02 26.30 9.38
N VAL A 128 12.15 26.17 8.06
CA VAL A 128 12.47 24.90 7.36
C VAL A 128 13.92 24.85 6.85
N LEU A 129 14.37 23.67 6.44
CA LEU A 129 15.67 23.43 5.78
C LEU A 129 16.85 23.97 6.61
N GLN A 130 17.67 24.86 6.03
CA GLN A 130 18.82 25.49 6.71
C GLN A 130 18.40 26.39 7.89
N ASN A 131 17.16 26.89 7.88
CA ASN A 131 16.63 27.75 8.94
C ASN A 131 15.95 26.97 10.09
N ALA A 132 15.90 25.64 10.00
CA ALA A 132 15.41 24.82 11.11
C ALA A 132 16.50 24.71 12.21
N PRO A 133 16.11 24.70 13.50
CA PRO A 133 17.05 24.58 14.60
C PRO A 133 17.65 23.17 14.62
N GLU A 134 18.98 23.12 14.56
CA GLU A 134 19.79 21.91 14.70
C GLU A 134 19.26 20.74 13.84
N ASN A 135 18.84 19.66 14.51
CA ASN A 135 18.40 18.41 13.90
C ASN A 135 16.88 18.37 13.62
N LEU A 136 16.13 19.42 13.97
CA LEU A 136 14.66 19.43 13.87
C LEU A 136 14.18 19.84 12.47
N LYS A 137 14.83 19.32 11.42
CA LYS A 137 14.56 19.64 10.01
C LYS A 137 13.31 18.92 9.47
N LEU A 138 12.94 17.78 10.06
CA LEU A 138 11.86 16.88 9.60
C LEU A 138 12.06 16.30 8.19
N THR A 139 13.30 16.30 7.70
CA THR A 139 13.69 15.81 6.37
C THR A 139 14.22 14.37 6.39
N VAL A 140 14.45 13.81 7.58
CA VAL A 140 15.00 12.46 7.76
C VAL A 140 13.96 11.41 7.37
N PRO A 141 14.37 10.29 6.73
CA PRO A 141 13.42 9.32 6.17
C PRO A 141 12.47 8.73 7.20
N ASP A 142 12.95 8.43 8.41
CA ASP A 142 12.10 7.82 9.43
C ASP A 142 11.01 8.78 9.93
N ILE A 143 11.30 10.07 10.05
CA ILE A 143 10.30 11.10 10.38
C ILE A 143 9.25 11.22 9.27
N GLN A 144 9.69 11.19 8.00
CA GLN A 144 8.76 11.22 6.86
C GLN A 144 7.84 10.00 6.88
N LYS A 145 8.39 8.80 7.17
CA LYS A 145 7.60 7.57 7.33
C LYS A 145 6.61 7.66 8.48
N ASP A 146 7.00 8.25 9.62
CA ASP A 146 6.08 8.45 10.75
C ASP A 146 4.90 9.33 10.36
N ILE A 147 5.14 10.42 9.62
CA ILE A 147 4.07 11.28 9.11
C ILE A 147 3.20 10.53 8.09
N VAL A 148 3.80 9.74 7.21
CA VAL A 148 3.06 8.88 6.26
C VAL A 148 2.18 7.87 6.99
N ASN A 149 2.69 7.22 8.04
CA ASN A 149 1.94 6.27 8.86
C ASN A 149 0.78 6.94 9.61
N ALA A 150 0.99 8.16 10.11
CA ALA A 150 -0.08 8.95 10.70
C ALA A 150 -1.16 9.31 9.65
N ALA A 151 -0.76 9.76 8.46
CA ALA A 151 -1.68 10.04 7.37
C ALA A 151 -2.47 8.80 6.92
N ALA A 152 -1.82 7.63 6.86
CA ALA A 152 -2.47 6.36 6.57
C ALA A 152 -3.48 6.00 7.65
N THR A 153 -3.12 6.16 8.93
CA THR A 153 -4.01 5.91 10.07
C THR A 153 -5.25 6.81 10.02
N GLU A 154 -5.07 8.12 9.82
CA GLU A 154 -6.19 9.06 9.70
C GLU A 154 -7.07 8.77 8.47
N THR A 155 -6.47 8.36 7.36
CA THR A 155 -7.21 7.95 6.16
C THR A 155 -8.05 6.71 6.43
N THR A 156 -7.48 5.70 7.08
CA THR A 156 -8.20 4.49 7.49
C THR A 156 -9.33 4.83 8.48
N ASN A 157 -9.07 5.68 9.48
CA ASN A 157 -10.11 6.13 10.41
C ASN A 157 -11.25 6.85 9.69
N ALA A 158 -10.93 7.70 8.72
CA ALA A 158 -11.95 8.37 7.90
C ALA A 158 -12.80 7.36 7.11
N ILE A 159 -12.19 6.33 6.52
CA ILE A 159 -12.89 5.25 5.81
C ILE A 159 -13.81 4.47 6.78
N ILE A 160 -13.31 4.09 7.95
CA ILE A 160 -14.09 3.34 8.96
C ILE A 160 -15.26 4.18 9.47
N ASN A 161 -15.04 5.48 9.73
CA ASN A 161 -16.11 6.40 10.12
C ASN A 161 -17.13 6.62 8.99
N GLU A 162 -16.69 6.63 7.72
CA GLU A 162 -17.57 6.71 6.54
C GLU A 162 -18.47 5.47 6.44
N VAL A 163 -17.91 4.27 6.65
CA VAL A 163 -18.66 3.01 6.72
C VAL A 163 -19.65 3.04 7.89
N GLY A 164 -19.21 3.49 9.06
CA GLY A 164 -20.05 3.68 10.25
C GLY A 164 -20.97 2.50 10.51
N ASP A 165 -22.28 2.75 10.41
CA ASP A 165 -23.33 1.75 10.65
C ASP A 165 -23.85 0.99 9.41
N PHE A 166 -23.20 1.13 8.25
CA PHE A 166 -23.60 0.41 7.04
C PHE A 166 -23.24 -1.07 7.07
N LEU A 167 -24.02 -1.85 6.32
CA LEU A 167 -23.64 -3.20 5.93
C LEU A 167 -22.58 -3.10 4.84
N PHE A 168 -21.60 -4.01 4.87
CA PHE A 168 -20.48 -3.98 3.94
C PHE A 168 -20.11 -5.38 3.47
N SER A 169 -19.31 -5.44 2.42
CA SER A 169 -18.67 -6.62 1.89
C SER A 169 -17.16 -6.43 1.90
N ILE A 170 -16.40 -7.52 1.92
CA ILE A 170 -14.96 -7.49 1.76
C ILE A 170 -14.57 -8.07 0.40
N LEU A 171 -13.63 -7.43 -0.28
CA LEU A 171 -12.92 -8.00 -1.41
C LEU A 171 -11.49 -8.31 -0.98
N ILE A 172 -11.04 -9.53 -1.26
CA ILE A 172 -9.70 -9.99 -0.88
C ILE A 172 -8.95 -10.46 -2.13
N ASP A 173 -7.70 -10.02 -2.27
CA ASP A 173 -6.78 -10.54 -3.29
C ASP A 173 -5.45 -10.90 -2.63
N GLU A 174 -4.84 -11.99 -3.12
CA GLU A 174 -3.57 -12.51 -2.63
C GLU A 174 -2.52 -12.39 -3.73
N SER A 175 -1.36 -11.84 -3.38
CA SER A 175 -0.23 -11.75 -4.31
C SER A 175 1.10 -11.85 -3.58
N ARG A 176 2.10 -12.36 -4.28
CA ARG A 176 3.50 -12.33 -3.85
C ARG A 176 4.13 -10.99 -4.19
N ASP A 177 4.86 -10.41 -3.23
CA ASP A 177 5.69 -9.24 -3.48
C ASP A 177 7.08 -9.62 -4.03
N ILE A 178 7.91 -8.61 -4.34
CA ILE A 178 9.26 -8.80 -4.89
C ILE A 178 10.22 -9.52 -3.92
N SER A 179 9.91 -9.53 -2.62
CA SER A 179 10.65 -10.26 -1.59
C SER A 179 10.10 -11.68 -1.40
N ILE A 180 9.18 -12.13 -2.27
CA ILE A 180 8.55 -13.46 -2.25
C ILE A 180 7.72 -13.64 -0.97
N LYS A 181 7.21 -12.55 -0.40
CA LYS A 181 6.28 -12.61 0.72
C LYS A 181 4.85 -12.54 0.20
N GLU A 182 4.00 -13.39 0.74
CA GLU A 182 2.56 -13.37 0.47
C GLU A 182 1.94 -12.15 1.15
N GLN A 183 1.13 -11.41 0.38
CA GLN A 183 0.43 -10.21 0.81
C GLN A 183 -1.06 -10.41 0.53
N MET A 184 -1.88 -10.04 1.51
CA MET A 184 -3.33 -10.04 1.41
C MET A 184 -3.82 -8.59 1.35
N VAL A 185 -4.51 -8.24 0.27
CA VAL A 185 -5.15 -6.95 0.08
C VAL A 185 -6.59 -7.04 0.57
N VAL A 186 -7.05 -6.04 1.32
CA VAL A 186 -8.45 -5.96 1.76
C VAL A 186 -9.07 -4.64 1.30
N VAL A 187 -10.19 -4.76 0.60
CA VAL A 187 -11.03 -3.65 0.16
C VAL A 187 -12.41 -3.79 0.81
N LEU A 188 -12.94 -2.69 1.34
CA LEU A 188 -14.32 -2.61 1.81
C LEU A 188 -15.21 -2.11 0.68
N ARG A 189 -16.35 -2.78 0.49
CA ARG A 189 -17.40 -2.36 -0.43
C ARG A 189 -18.72 -2.20 0.29
N TYR A 190 -19.37 -1.05 0.16
CA TYR A 190 -20.64 -0.75 0.83
C TYR A 190 -21.49 0.20 0.00
N VAL A 191 -22.76 0.35 0.38
CA VAL A 191 -23.69 1.30 -0.24
C VAL A 191 -23.86 2.49 0.69
N ASP A 192 -23.61 3.70 0.19
CA ASP A 192 -23.76 4.92 0.97
C ASP A 192 -25.23 5.32 1.16
N LYS A 193 -25.48 6.40 1.92
CA LYS A 193 -26.84 6.92 2.17
C LYS A 193 -27.56 7.39 0.89
N ARG A 194 -26.83 7.62 -0.20
CA ARG A 194 -27.36 8.08 -1.48
C ARG A 194 -27.62 6.91 -2.44
N GLY A 195 -27.31 5.68 -2.04
CA GLY A 195 -27.48 4.49 -2.86
C GLY A 195 -26.31 4.20 -3.80
N TYR A 196 -25.17 4.89 -3.66
CA TYR A 196 -23.98 4.62 -4.47
C TYR A 196 -23.14 3.51 -3.88
N VAL A 197 -22.62 2.65 -4.76
CA VAL A 197 -21.62 1.65 -4.40
C VAL A 197 -20.28 2.34 -4.21
N ILE A 198 -19.72 2.23 -3.01
CA ILE A 198 -18.43 2.78 -2.62
C ILE A 198 -17.47 1.65 -2.33
N GLU A 199 -16.27 1.75 -2.89
CA GLU A 199 -15.15 0.87 -2.58
C GLU A 199 -14.00 1.68 -1.99
N ARG A 200 -13.47 1.19 -0.88
CA ARG A 200 -12.35 1.79 -0.15
C ARG A 200 -11.30 0.72 0.10
N PHE A 201 -10.11 0.92 -0.47
CA PHE A 201 -8.94 0.17 -0.07
C PHE A 201 -8.67 0.40 1.42
N LEU A 202 -8.57 -0.68 2.19
CA LEU A 202 -8.39 -0.61 3.63
C LEU A 202 -6.93 -0.79 4.01
N CYS A 203 -6.33 -1.91 3.60
CA CYS A 203 -4.95 -2.23 3.94
C CYS A 203 -4.36 -3.35 3.07
N ILE A 204 -3.04 -3.47 3.14
CA ILE A 204 -2.28 -4.65 2.74
C ILE A 204 -1.69 -5.25 4.01
N VAL A 205 -1.83 -6.57 4.18
CA VAL A 205 -1.31 -7.30 5.33
C VAL A 205 -0.43 -8.43 4.83
N HIS A 206 0.75 -8.55 5.42
CA HIS A 206 1.60 -9.70 5.20
C HIS A 206 1.03 -10.92 5.92
N VAL A 207 0.81 -12.00 5.18
CA VAL A 207 0.40 -13.28 5.73
C VAL A 207 1.57 -14.26 5.60
N THR A 208 1.90 -14.96 6.68
CA THR A 208 3.03 -15.91 6.69
C THR A 208 2.71 -17.16 5.87
N GLU A 209 1.43 -17.54 5.84
CA GLU A 209 0.92 -18.67 5.08
C GLU A 209 -0.40 -18.29 4.43
N THR A 210 -0.67 -18.81 3.22
CA THR A 210 -1.95 -18.62 2.52
C THR A 210 -2.98 -19.68 2.89
N THR A 211 -2.85 -20.30 4.07
CA THR A 211 -3.86 -21.25 4.56
C THR A 211 -5.12 -20.49 4.96
N ALA A 212 -6.29 -21.09 4.79
CA ALA A 212 -7.56 -20.46 5.12
C ALA A 212 -7.64 -19.97 6.57
N ILE A 213 -7.00 -20.68 7.50
CA ILE A 213 -6.94 -20.31 8.93
C ILE A 213 -6.10 -19.04 9.11
N SER A 214 -4.94 -18.96 8.47
CA SER A 214 -4.08 -17.77 8.54
C SER A 214 -4.78 -16.55 7.94
N LEU A 215 -5.45 -16.72 6.80
CA LEU A 215 -6.23 -15.67 6.15
C LEU A 215 -7.41 -15.21 7.03
N LYS A 216 -8.14 -16.15 7.63
CA LYS A 216 -9.24 -15.83 8.56
C LYS A 216 -8.73 -15.06 9.77
N ALA A 217 -7.61 -15.50 10.36
CA ALA A 217 -6.99 -14.81 11.50
C ALA A 217 -6.58 -13.37 11.13
N ALA A 218 -6.03 -13.17 9.93
CA ALA A 218 -5.69 -11.85 9.43
C ALA A 218 -6.94 -10.96 9.24
N VAL A 219 -8.04 -11.51 8.70
CA VAL A 219 -9.33 -10.80 8.60
C VAL A 219 -9.85 -10.42 9.99
N ASP A 220 -9.79 -11.32 10.96
CA ASP A 220 -10.24 -11.07 12.34
C ASP A 220 -9.40 -10.00 13.04
N GLU A 221 -8.08 -10.02 12.83
CA GLU A 221 -7.18 -8.99 13.35
C GLU A 221 -7.52 -7.62 12.75
N ILE A 222 -7.75 -7.54 11.43
CA ILE A 222 -8.18 -6.31 10.75
C ILE A 222 -9.51 -5.82 11.34
N PHE A 223 -10.48 -6.72 11.52
CA PHE A 223 -11.80 -6.36 12.03
C PHE A 223 -11.71 -5.85 13.47
N SER A 224 -10.96 -6.55 14.32
CA SER A 224 -10.71 -6.16 15.70
C SER A 224 -9.99 -4.81 15.80
N LYS A 225 -8.92 -4.63 15.02
CA LYS A 225 -8.12 -3.39 14.98
C LYS A 225 -8.95 -2.17 14.59
N HIS A 226 -9.89 -2.34 13.67
CA HIS A 226 -10.69 -1.25 13.12
C HIS A 226 -12.12 -1.19 13.68
N GLY A 227 -12.46 -2.03 14.66
CA GLY A 227 -13.81 -2.07 15.24
C GLY A 227 -14.91 -2.48 14.25
N LEU A 228 -14.57 -3.21 13.19
CA LEU A 228 -15.54 -3.74 12.24
C LEU A 228 -16.19 -5.00 12.82
N SER A 229 -17.51 -5.13 12.65
CA SER A 229 -18.24 -6.29 13.16
C SER A 229 -18.49 -7.31 12.05
N ILE A 230 -18.15 -8.58 12.32
CA ILE A 230 -18.45 -9.69 11.41
C ILE A 230 -19.96 -9.82 11.15
N THR A 231 -20.81 -9.47 12.11
CA THR A 231 -22.27 -9.53 12.00
C THR A 231 -22.85 -8.56 10.96
N ARG A 232 -22.07 -7.54 10.58
CA ARG A 232 -22.41 -6.49 9.60
C ARG A 232 -21.95 -6.85 8.18
N LEU A 233 -21.12 -7.88 8.05
CA LEU A 233 -20.65 -8.38 6.76
C LEU A 233 -21.81 -9.00 5.97
N ARG A 234 -21.92 -8.70 4.69
CA ARG A 234 -22.96 -9.24 3.79
C ARG A 234 -22.41 -9.89 2.53
N GLY A 235 -21.15 -9.66 2.21
CA GLY A 235 -20.51 -10.25 1.06
C GLY A 235 -19.03 -10.50 1.29
N GLN A 236 -18.51 -11.50 0.59
CA GLN A 236 -17.10 -11.83 0.54
C GLN A 236 -16.74 -12.19 -0.91
N GLY A 237 -15.92 -11.36 -1.54
CA GLY A 237 -15.51 -11.51 -2.94
C GLY A 237 -14.02 -11.79 -3.05
N TYR A 238 -13.66 -12.94 -3.61
CA TYR A 238 -12.25 -13.30 -3.85
C TYR A 238 -12.15 -14.49 -4.81
N ASP A 239 -10.93 -14.95 -5.06
CA ASP A 239 -10.66 -15.99 -6.04
C ASP A 239 -11.21 -17.38 -5.62
N GLY A 240 -11.02 -18.35 -6.51
CA GLY A 240 -11.54 -19.72 -6.34
C GLY A 240 -10.49 -20.69 -5.84
N ALA A 241 -9.37 -20.21 -5.29
CA ALA A 241 -8.35 -21.08 -4.73
C ALA A 241 -8.92 -21.95 -3.62
N SER A 242 -8.36 -23.14 -3.41
CA SER A 242 -8.88 -24.10 -2.42
C SER A 242 -8.94 -23.53 -1.01
N ASN A 243 -7.96 -22.69 -0.65
CA ASN A 243 -7.89 -22.03 0.65
C ASN A 243 -8.92 -20.91 0.79
N MET A 244 -9.44 -20.39 -0.32
CA MET A 244 -10.46 -19.37 -0.37
C MET A 244 -11.87 -19.96 -0.39
N GLN A 245 -12.18 -20.79 -1.39
CA GLN A 245 -13.53 -21.31 -1.66
C GLN A 245 -13.82 -22.68 -1.02
N GLY A 246 -12.79 -23.38 -0.50
CA GLY A 246 -12.89 -24.77 -0.04
C GLY A 246 -14.07 -25.06 0.89
N GLU A 247 -14.78 -26.17 0.64
CA GLU A 247 -16.04 -26.51 1.31
C GLU A 247 -15.89 -26.68 2.82
N PHE A 248 -14.82 -27.33 3.28
CA PHE A 248 -14.64 -27.67 4.70
C PHE A 248 -13.77 -26.65 5.45
N ASN A 249 -12.68 -26.23 4.81
CA ASN A 249 -11.60 -25.43 5.38
C ASN A 249 -11.20 -24.26 4.47
N GLY A 250 -12.09 -23.74 3.63
CA GLY A 250 -11.85 -22.49 2.90
C GLY A 250 -12.21 -21.27 3.75
N LEU A 251 -11.59 -20.13 3.47
CA LEU A 251 -11.91 -18.84 4.09
C LEU A 251 -13.41 -18.55 4.03
N LYS A 252 -14.04 -18.88 2.90
CA LYS A 252 -15.49 -18.80 2.67
C LYS A 252 -16.25 -19.50 3.76
N THR A 253 -15.95 -20.77 3.97
CA THR A 253 -16.65 -21.60 4.94
C THR A 253 -16.41 -21.10 6.35
N LEU A 254 -15.20 -20.64 6.67
CA LEU A 254 -14.89 -20.10 7.99
C LEU A 254 -15.70 -18.82 8.28
N ILE A 255 -15.77 -17.88 7.33
CA ILE A 255 -16.57 -16.67 7.48
C ILE A 255 -18.06 -16.99 7.54
N MET A 256 -18.57 -17.89 6.67
CA MET A 256 -19.99 -18.27 6.66
C MET A 256 -20.44 -19.00 7.94
N LYS A 257 -19.54 -19.74 8.60
CA LYS A 257 -19.81 -20.37 9.90
C LYS A 257 -20.08 -19.34 11.01
N GLU A 258 -19.43 -18.17 10.93
CA GLU A 258 -19.62 -17.07 11.89
C GLU A 258 -20.75 -16.12 11.49
N ASN A 259 -20.97 -15.94 10.18
CA ASN A 259 -22.04 -15.12 9.65
C ASN A 259 -22.61 -15.72 8.35
N GLU A 260 -23.75 -16.39 8.46
CA GLU A 260 -24.46 -17.03 7.35
C GLU A 260 -24.91 -16.05 6.25
N TYR A 261 -25.02 -14.74 6.56
CA TYR A 261 -25.42 -13.69 5.63
C TYR A 261 -24.26 -13.13 4.80
N ALA A 262 -23.01 -13.56 5.04
CA ALA A 262 -21.84 -13.14 4.27
C ALA A 262 -21.72 -13.95 2.98
N PHE A 263 -22.48 -13.56 1.95
CA PHE A 263 -22.54 -14.31 0.68
C PHE A 263 -21.20 -14.29 -0.06
N TYR A 264 -20.75 -15.46 -0.49
CA TYR A 264 -19.55 -15.58 -1.30
C TYR A 264 -19.83 -15.34 -2.78
N VAL A 265 -19.00 -14.49 -3.39
CA VAL A 265 -18.96 -14.28 -4.83
C VAL A 265 -17.57 -14.66 -5.34
N HIS A 266 -17.55 -15.53 -6.34
CA HIS A 266 -16.32 -15.97 -6.98
C HIS A 266 -15.95 -14.95 -8.04
N CYS A 267 -14.77 -14.33 -7.92
CA CYS A 267 -14.28 -13.32 -8.86
C CYS A 267 -14.49 -13.75 -10.32
N PHE A 268 -15.36 -13.02 -11.04
CA PHE A 268 -15.71 -13.33 -12.43
C PHE A 268 -14.52 -13.24 -13.38
N ALA A 269 -13.63 -12.28 -13.17
CA ALA A 269 -12.41 -12.14 -13.96
C ALA A 269 -11.51 -13.39 -13.81
N HIS A 270 -11.41 -13.93 -12.58
CA HIS A 270 -10.68 -15.16 -12.33
C HIS A 270 -11.40 -16.39 -12.92
N GLN A 271 -12.73 -16.45 -12.87
CA GLN A 271 -13.50 -17.53 -13.51
C GLN A 271 -13.29 -17.56 -15.03
N LEU A 272 -13.39 -16.42 -15.70
CA LEU A 272 -13.11 -16.28 -17.12
C LEU A 272 -11.69 -16.77 -17.43
N GLN A 273 -10.73 -16.34 -16.61
CA GLN A 273 -9.32 -16.70 -16.72
C GLN A 273 -9.11 -18.23 -16.62
N LEU A 274 -9.75 -18.89 -15.66
CA LEU A 274 -9.70 -20.34 -15.49
C LEU A 274 -10.31 -21.09 -16.67
N ALA A 275 -11.45 -20.61 -17.19
CA ALA A 275 -12.11 -21.21 -18.35
C ALA A 275 -11.20 -21.16 -19.59
N LEU A 276 -10.55 -20.02 -19.84
CA LEU A 276 -9.61 -19.86 -20.95
C LEU A 276 -8.41 -20.79 -20.83
N ILE A 277 -7.80 -20.89 -19.64
CA ILE A 277 -6.70 -21.83 -19.38
C ILE A 277 -7.15 -23.26 -19.66
N ALA A 278 -8.33 -23.66 -19.17
CA ALA A 278 -8.84 -25.02 -19.31
C ALA A 278 -9.10 -25.39 -20.78
N VAL A 279 -9.64 -24.46 -21.57
CA VAL A 279 -9.88 -24.68 -23.01
C VAL A 279 -8.55 -24.74 -23.77
N ALA A 280 -7.65 -23.80 -23.54
CA ALA A 280 -6.37 -23.76 -24.24
C ALA A 280 -5.50 -24.99 -24.01
N LYS A 281 -5.48 -25.51 -22.77
CA LYS A 281 -4.75 -26.74 -22.43
C LYS A 281 -5.27 -27.99 -23.16
N LYS A 282 -6.50 -27.97 -23.69
CA LYS A 282 -7.03 -29.07 -24.51
C LYS A 282 -6.58 -29.00 -25.97
N HIS A 283 -5.95 -27.91 -26.39
CA HIS A 283 -5.52 -27.71 -27.77
C HIS A 283 -4.00 -27.71 -27.86
N ASN A 284 -3.41 -28.85 -28.20
CA ASN A 284 -1.95 -29.04 -28.28
C ASN A 284 -1.26 -27.98 -29.14
N ARG A 285 -1.86 -27.58 -30.28
CA ARG A 285 -1.28 -26.55 -31.16
C ARG A 285 -1.23 -25.16 -30.51
N VAL A 286 -2.26 -24.79 -29.74
CA VAL A 286 -2.29 -23.54 -28.98
C VAL A 286 -1.25 -23.60 -27.86
N GLY A 287 -1.13 -24.73 -27.17
CA GLY A 287 -0.08 -24.97 -26.18
C GLY A 287 1.32 -24.81 -26.79
N LEU A 288 1.58 -25.47 -27.92
CA LEU A 288 2.85 -25.40 -28.65
C LEU A 288 3.18 -23.97 -29.09
N PHE A 289 2.19 -23.25 -29.61
CA PHE A 289 2.32 -21.84 -29.97
C PHE A 289 2.77 -20.98 -28.77
N PHE A 290 2.10 -21.11 -27.61
CA PHE A 290 2.52 -20.33 -26.42
C PHE A 290 3.87 -20.76 -25.86
N THR A 291 4.26 -22.03 -26.00
CA THR A 291 5.63 -22.47 -25.68
C THR A 291 6.65 -21.76 -26.59
N LEU A 292 6.39 -21.69 -27.90
CA LEU A 292 7.25 -20.98 -28.84
C LEU A 292 7.34 -19.48 -28.51
N VAL A 293 6.21 -18.82 -28.24
CA VAL A 293 6.17 -17.41 -27.83
C VAL A 293 7.02 -17.18 -26.57
N SER A 294 6.87 -18.02 -25.54
CA SER A 294 7.68 -17.93 -24.32
C SER A 294 9.16 -18.10 -24.60
N ASN A 295 9.55 -19.04 -25.46
CA ASN A 295 10.94 -19.25 -25.85
C ASN A 295 11.52 -18.04 -26.58
N VAL A 296 10.77 -17.45 -27.53
CA VAL A 296 11.19 -16.22 -28.22
C VAL A 296 11.42 -15.09 -27.22
N VAL A 297 10.46 -14.84 -26.32
CA VAL A 297 10.58 -13.78 -25.30
C VAL A 297 11.76 -14.04 -24.37
N ASN A 298 12.00 -15.30 -24.00
CA ASN A 298 13.12 -15.68 -23.13
C ASN A 298 14.46 -15.50 -23.82
N VAL A 299 14.63 -15.96 -25.06
CA VAL A 299 15.88 -15.87 -25.83
C VAL A 299 16.22 -14.42 -26.14
N VAL A 300 15.27 -13.66 -26.67
CA VAL A 300 15.45 -12.24 -27.00
C VAL A 300 15.63 -11.40 -25.73
N GLY A 301 14.89 -11.72 -24.67
CA GLY A 301 14.92 -10.98 -23.40
C GLY A 301 15.99 -11.43 -22.40
N ALA A 302 16.85 -12.41 -22.74
CA ALA A 302 17.75 -13.08 -21.82
C ALA A 302 18.85 -12.19 -21.23
N SER A 303 19.27 -11.14 -21.94
CA SER A 303 20.36 -10.25 -21.50
C SER A 303 20.07 -8.79 -21.82
N CYS A 304 20.67 -7.88 -21.06
CA CYS A 304 20.56 -6.44 -21.30
C CYS A 304 21.00 -6.10 -22.73
N LYS A 305 22.12 -6.69 -23.19
CA LYS A 305 22.62 -6.50 -24.56
C LYS A 305 21.58 -6.83 -25.63
N ARG A 306 20.86 -7.95 -25.51
CA ARG A 306 19.83 -8.33 -26.49
C ARG A 306 18.60 -7.42 -26.44
N ARG A 307 18.24 -6.95 -25.24
CA ARG A 307 17.16 -5.97 -25.06
C ARG A 307 17.50 -4.62 -25.68
N ASP A 308 18.74 -4.18 -25.55
CA ASP A 308 19.19 -2.91 -26.14
C ASP A 308 19.21 -3.00 -27.67
N ILE A 309 19.71 -4.10 -28.24
CA ILE A 309 19.64 -4.35 -29.70
C ILE A 309 18.19 -4.38 -30.18
N LEU A 310 17.28 -5.03 -29.44
CA LEU A 310 15.86 -5.06 -29.79
C LEU A 310 15.26 -3.66 -29.85
N ARG A 311 15.58 -2.80 -28.87
CA ARG A 311 15.11 -1.41 -28.81
C ARG A 311 15.65 -0.59 -29.96
N GLU A 312 16.95 -0.73 -30.26
CA GLU A 312 17.60 -0.08 -31.39
C GLU A 312 16.93 -0.46 -32.71
N LYS A 313 16.76 -1.76 -32.97
CA LYS A 313 16.10 -2.26 -34.19
C LYS A 313 14.64 -1.84 -34.30
N GLN A 314 13.92 -1.77 -33.19
CA GLN A 314 12.55 -1.25 -33.19
C GLN A 314 12.52 0.25 -33.49
N ALA A 315 13.46 1.02 -32.94
CA ALA A 315 13.55 2.46 -33.19
C ALA A 315 13.87 2.75 -34.66
N ASP A 316 14.82 2.02 -35.27
CA ASP A 316 15.14 2.12 -36.70
C ASP A 316 13.87 1.92 -37.56
N LYS A 317 13.12 0.85 -37.28
CA LYS A 317 11.88 0.52 -38.01
C LYS A 317 10.79 1.57 -37.85
N VAL A 318 10.66 2.15 -36.66
CA VAL A 318 9.72 3.24 -36.41
C VAL A 318 10.12 4.49 -37.22
N ILE A 319 11.42 4.82 -37.27
CA ILE A 319 11.93 5.96 -38.05
C ILE A 319 11.68 5.75 -39.54
N GLU A 320 11.94 4.54 -40.05
CA GLU A 320 11.66 4.18 -41.44
C GLU A 320 10.17 4.32 -41.77
N ALA A 321 9.30 3.76 -40.93
CA ALA A 321 7.85 3.82 -41.13
C ALA A 321 7.25 5.24 -40.99
N LEU A 322 7.86 6.10 -40.16
CA LEU A 322 7.52 7.53 -40.11
C LEU A 322 7.97 8.26 -41.39
N SER A 323 9.13 7.88 -41.93
CA SER A 323 9.69 8.49 -43.14
C SER A 323 8.92 8.07 -44.40
N SER A 324 8.40 6.83 -44.43
CA SER A 324 7.55 6.32 -45.53
C SER A 324 6.08 6.77 -45.43
N GLY A 325 5.68 7.37 -44.31
CA GLY A 325 4.30 7.80 -44.06
C GLY A 325 3.35 6.68 -43.63
N GLU A 326 3.87 5.48 -43.32
CA GLU A 326 3.09 4.37 -42.76
C GLU A 326 2.65 4.64 -41.32
N LEU A 327 3.46 5.39 -40.56
CA LEU A 327 3.13 5.84 -39.21
C LEU A 327 2.97 7.36 -39.14
N SER A 328 2.03 7.81 -38.33
CA SER A 328 1.86 9.22 -37.97
C SER A 328 2.71 9.58 -36.76
N SER A 329 3.28 10.78 -36.74
CA SER A 329 3.91 11.36 -35.54
C SER A 329 2.84 12.00 -34.64
N GLY A 330 3.01 11.90 -33.32
CA GLY A 330 2.08 12.48 -32.35
C GLY A 330 2.47 12.19 -30.90
N GLN A 331 1.95 12.98 -29.97
CA GLN A 331 2.23 12.82 -28.55
C GLN A 331 1.66 11.48 -28.05
N GLY A 332 2.52 10.63 -27.50
CA GLY A 332 2.15 9.28 -27.02
C GLY A 332 2.13 8.20 -28.10
N LEU A 333 2.38 8.53 -29.36
CA LEU A 333 2.52 7.53 -30.44
C LEU A 333 3.97 7.01 -30.52
N ASN A 334 4.10 5.76 -30.96
CA ASN A 334 5.40 5.12 -31.25
C ASN A 334 6.40 5.16 -30.09
N GLN A 335 5.91 5.10 -28.85
CA GLN A 335 6.76 5.07 -27.67
C GLN A 335 7.67 3.85 -27.66
N GLU A 336 8.83 3.97 -27.02
CA GLU A 336 9.71 2.84 -26.79
C GLU A 336 8.94 1.74 -26.02
N THR A 337 8.99 0.52 -26.53
CA THR A 337 8.32 -0.64 -25.94
C THR A 337 9.30 -1.79 -25.74
N SER A 338 8.86 -2.81 -25.00
CA SER A 338 9.62 -4.04 -24.77
C SER A 338 8.71 -5.26 -24.91
N LEU A 339 9.32 -6.42 -25.10
CA LEU A 339 8.62 -7.69 -25.00
C LEU A 339 8.16 -7.92 -23.57
N LYS A 340 6.84 -7.92 -23.37
CA LYS A 340 6.22 -8.26 -22.10
C LYS A 340 6.28 -9.77 -21.93
N ARG A 341 6.81 -10.25 -20.79
CA ARG A 341 6.73 -11.65 -20.40
C ARG A 341 5.34 -11.91 -19.81
N ALA A 342 4.65 -12.93 -20.31
CA ALA A 342 3.41 -13.38 -19.73
C ALA A 342 3.66 -13.98 -18.33
N GLY A 343 2.79 -13.67 -17.38
CA GLY A 343 2.76 -14.33 -16.08
C GLY A 343 1.94 -15.61 -16.15
N ASP A 344 2.42 -16.67 -15.51
CA ASP A 344 1.84 -18.02 -15.59
C ASP A 344 0.37 -18.10 -15.15
N THR A 345 -0.08 -17.16 -14.31
CA THR A 345 -1.41 -17.16 -13.67
C THR A 345 -2.43 -16.22 -14.32
N ARG A 346 -2.05 -15.38 -15.29
CA ARG A 346 -2.94 -14.35 -15.86
C ARG A 346 -2.87 -14.33 -17.39
N TRP A 347 -3.81 -14.96 -18.10
CA TRP A 347 -3.92 -14.92 -19.58
C TRP A 347 -4.10 -13.52 -20.16
N GLY A 348 -4.60 -12.56 -19.39
CA GLY A 348 -4.54 -11.15 -19.78
C GLY A 348 -3.11 -10.70 -20.13
N SER A 349 -2.09 -11.23 -19.44
CA SER A 349 -0.68 -10.94 -19.76
C SER A 349 -0.20 -11.62 -21.04
N HIS A 350 -0.78 -12.76 -21.43
CA HIS A 350 -0.49 -13.39 -22.71
C HIS A 350 -0.96 -12.52 -23.87
N TYR A 351 -2.13 -11.87 -23.76
CA TYR A 351 -2.58 -10.91 -24.77
C TYR A 351 -1.57 -9.78 -24.97
N ASP A 352 -1.12 -9.18 -23.86
CA ASP A 352 -0.11 -8.13 -23.85
C ASP A 352 1.21 -8.58 -24.49
N THR A 353 1.66 -9.82 -24.22
CA THR A 353 2.82 -10.43 -24.89
C THR A 353 2.60 -10.55 -26.39
N LEU A 354 1.44 -11.02 -26.86
CA LEU A 354 1.14 -11.16 -28.29
C LEU A 354 1.08 -9.81 -29.00
N ILE A 355 0.54 -8.78 -28.33
CA ILE A 355 0.52 -7.41 -28.87
C ILE A 355 1.96 -6.89 -29.02
N SER A 356 2.77 -6.95 -27.96
CA SER A 356 4.18 -6.55 -28.02
C SER A 356 4.95 -7.31 -29.10
N LEU A 357 4.77 -8.64 -29.17
CA LEU A 357 5.45 -9.48 -30.14
C LEU A 357 5.03 -9.15 -31.58
N ASN A 358 3.75 -8.87 -31.83
CA ASN A 358 3.27 -8.50 -33.17
C ASN A 358 3.83 -7.14 -33.60
N VAL A 359 3.83 -6.14 -32.71
CA VAL A 359 4.39 -4.81 -32.98
C VAL A 359 5.90 -4.87 -33.23
N MET A 360 6.62 -5.69 -32.46
CA MET A 360 8.07 -5.81 -32.51
C MET A 360 8.54 -6.98 -33.39
N PHE A 361 7.65 -7.62 -34.14
CA PHE A 361 7.92 -8.92 -34.77
C PHE A 361 9.16 -8.87 -35.65
N SER A 362 9.25 -7.84 -36.48
CA SER A 362 10.39 -7.66 -37.38
C SER A 362 11.70 -7.41 -36.61
N ALA A 363 11.70 -6.60 -35.55
CA ALA A 363 12.89 -6.38 -34.72
C ALA A 363 13.31 -7.66 -33.95
N VAL A 364 12.34 -8.48 -33.56
CA VAL A 364 12.58 -9.80 -32.94
C VAL A 364 13.30 -10.74 -33.90
N ILE A 365 12.90 -10.78 -35.18
CA ILE A 365 13.59 -11.56 -36.21
C ILE A 365 15.05 -11.10 -36.35
N ASP A 366 15.31 -9.79 -36.44
CA ASP A 366 16.67 -9.27 -36.54
C ASP A 366 17.55 -9.72 -35.35
N VAL A 367 17.01 -9.67 -34.13
CA VAL A 367 17.74 -10.11 -32.94
C VAL A 367 18.02 -11.61 -32.97
N LEU A 368 17.06 -12.43 -33.41
CA LEU A 368 17.27 -13.86 -33.55
C LEU A 368 18.33 -14.19 -34.62
N GLU A 369 18.34 -13.48 -35.75
CA GLU A 369 19.37 -13.62 -36.79
C GLU A 369 20.77 -13.23 -36.27
N ILE A 370 20.86 -12.16 -35.47
CA ILE A 370 22.11 -11.76 -34.82
C ILE A 370 22.58 -12.86 -33.85
N ILE A 371 21.67 -13.47 -33.08
CA ILE A 371 22.04 -14.54 -32.14
C ILE A 371 22.49 -15.80 -32.90
N ASP A 372 21.85 -16.14 -34.02
CA ASP A 372 22.23 -17.28 -34.85
C ASP A 372 23.63 -17.11 -35.47
N LYS A 373 24.00 -15.89 -35.87
CA LYS A 373 25.32 -15.58 -36.44
C LYS A 373 26.41 -15.41 -35.37
N ASP A 374 26.12 -14.62 -34.34
CA ASP A 374 27.11 -14.09 -33.39
C ASP A 374 26.99 -14.69 -31.97
N GLY A 375 26.14 -15.70 -31.79
CA GLY A 375 25.93 -16.36 -30.50
C GLY A 375 27.21 -16.98 -29.95
N SER A 376 27.55 -16.66 -28.69
CA SER A 376 28.80 -17.10 -28.07
C SER A 376 28.85 -18.59 -27.72
N ARG A 377 27.70 -19.27 -27.70
CA ARG A 377 27.57 -20.71 -27.44
C ARG A 377 26.81 -21.38 -28.57
N GLY A 378 27.25 -22.57 -28.99
CA GLY A 378 26.59 -23.35 -30.05
C GLY A 378 25.11 -23.62 -29.76
N GLU A 379 24.76 -23.91 -28.51
CA GLU A 379 23.37 -24.12 -28.08
C GLU A 379 22.47 -22.90 -28.33
N GLN A 380 22.97 -21.68 -28.08
CA GLN A 380 22.20 -20.45 -28.29
C GLN A 380 21.95 -20.19 -29.78
N ARG A 381 22.91 -20.54 -30.62
CA ARG A 381 22.79 -20.42 -32.08
C ARG A 381 21.75 -21.40 -32.61
N ILE A 382 21.83 -22.67 -32.19
CA ILE A 382 20.86 -23.72 -32.56
C ILE A 382 19.45 -23.34 -32.10
N GLU A 383 19.31 -22.85 -30.86
CA GLU A 383 18.02 -22.42 -30.33
C GLU A 383 17.46 -21.22 -31.12
N ALA A 384 18.27 -20.22 -31.44
CA ALA A 384 17.83 -19.07 -32.23
C ALA A 384 17.44 -19.46 -33.66
N ASN A 385 18.21 -20.34 -34.31
CA ASN A 385 17.92 -20.86 -35.64
C ASN A 385 16.58 -21.62 -35.67
N ALA A 386 16.35 -22.52 -34.72
CA ALA A 386 15.08 -23.24 -34.62
C ALA A 386 13.88 -22.31 -34.36
N LEU A 387 14.08 -21.24 -33.58
CA LEU A 387 13.06 -20.21 -33.36
C LEU A 387 12.80 -19.37 -34.61
N LEU A 388 13.80 -19.05 -35.42
CA LEU A 388 13.63 -18.37 -36.71
C LEU A 388 12.72 -19.20 -37.63
N ASP A 389 13.07 -20.47 -37.85
CA ASP A 389 12.28 -21.38 -38.69
C ASP A 389 10.84 -21.50 -38.20
N SER A 390 10.67 -21.62 -36.87
CA SER A 390 9.35 -21.75 -36.25
C SER A 390 8.52 -20.46 -36.38
N THR A 391 9.11 -19.29 -36.11
CA THR A 391 8.41 -17.99 -36.12
C THR A 391 8.06 -17.51 -37.52
N GLN A 392 8.83 -17.90 -38.53
CA GLN A 392 8.56 -17.61 -39.93
C GLN A 392 7.59 -18.60 -40.59
N SER A 393 7.16 -19.64 -39.87
CA SER A 393 6.17 -20.60 -40.37
C SER A 393 4.78 -19.98 -40.48
N PHE A 394 3.99 -20.46 -41.45
CA PHE A 394 2.57 -20.11 -41.56
C PHE A 394 1.80 -20.44 -40.28
N GLU A 395 2.11 -21.56 -39.64
CA GLU A 395 1.43 -22.00 -38.41
C GLU A 395 1.61 -20.97 -37.29
N PHE A 396 2.82 -20.46 -37.09
CA PHE A 396 3.09 -19.44 -36.09
C PHE A 396 2.34 -18.13 -36.38
N ALA A 397 2.42 -17.62 -37.62
CA ALA A 397 1.72 -16.41 -38.01
C ALA A 397 0.20 -16.55 -37.84
N PHE A 398 -0.37 -17.68 -38.27
CA PHE A 398 -1.79 -17.98 -38.12
C PHE A 398 -2.21 -17.96 -36.64
N PHE A 399 -1.50 -18.69 -35.77
CA PHE A 399 -1.83 -18.72 -34.34
C PHE A 399 -1.60 -17.39 -33.63
N LEU A 400 -0.59 -16.61 -34.04
CA LEU A 400 -0.37 -15.26 -33.51
C LEU A 400 -1.58 -14.37 -33.75
N HIS A 401 -2.08 -14.32 -34.98
CA HIS A 401 -3.26 -13.51 -35.31
C HIS A 401 -4.55 -14.06 -34.70
N LEU A 402 -4.75 -15.39 -34.74
CA LEU A 402 -5.92 -16.05 -34.16
C LEU A 402 -6.00 -15.79 -32.65
N MET A 403 -4.92 -16.07 -31.92
CA MET A 403 -4.90 -15.90 -30.47
C MET A 403 -4.92 -14.44 -30.06
N LYS A 404 -4.30 -13.53 -30.83
CA LYS A 404 -4.45 -12.08 -30.60
C LYS A 404 -5.92 -11.66 -30.65
N ASN A 405 -6.69 -12.12 -31.65
CA ASN A 405 -8.10 -11.75 -31.79
C ASN A 405 -8.96 -12.34 -30.66
N ILE A 406 -8.79 -13.63 -30.36
CA ILE A 406 -9.53 -14.30 -29.27
C ILE A 406 -9.21 -13.62 -27.93
N LEU A 407 -7.92 -13.43 -27.64
CA LEU A 407 -7.51 -12.84 -26.37
C LEU A 407 -7.87 -11.37 -26.24
N GLY A 408 -7.92 -10.63 -27.35
CA GLY A 408 -8.40 -9.25 -27.38
C GLY A 408 -9.82 -9.14 -26.83
N ILE A 409 -10.75 -9.96 -27.34
CA ILE A 409 -12.14 -10.00 -26.87
C ILE A 409 -12.20 -10.37 -25.39
N THR A 410 -11.47 -11.41 -24.97
CA THR A 410 -11.51 -11.86 -23.57
C THR A 410 -10.86 -10.87 -22.61
N ASN A 411 -9.86 -10.10 -23.07
CA ASN A 411 -9.21 -9.07 -22.28
C ASN A 411 -10.12 -7.87 -22.07
N GLU A 412 -10.89 -7.48 -23.10
CA GLU A 412 -11.94 -6.46 -22.97
C GLU A 412 -13.01 -6.89 -21.97
N LEU A 413 -13.50 -8.14 -22.07
CA LEU A 413 -14.46 -8.68 -21.10
C LEU A 413 -13.87 -8.72 -19.69
N SER A 414 -12.62 -9.19 -19.53
CA SER A 414 -11.94 -9.24 -18.23
C SER A 414 -11.82 -7.85 -17.59
N LYS A 415 -11.48 -6.82 -18.38
CA LYS A 415 -11.45 -5.42 -17.92
C LYS A 415 -12.83 -4.91 -17.53
N ALA A 416 -13.87 -5.26 -18.31
CA ALA A 416 -15.24 -4.88 -18.00
C ALA A 416 -15.72 -5.51 -16.68
N LEU A 417 -15.38 -6.77 -16.43
CA LEU A 417 -15.71 -7.49 -15.19
C LEU A 417 -15.00 -6.92 -13.95
N GLN A 418 -13.90 -6.18 -14.12
CA GLN A 418 -13.14 -5.53 -13.03
C GLN A 418 -13.52 -4.05 -12.84
N GLN A 419 -14.53 -3.54 -13.57
CA GLN A 419 -15.02 -2.19 -13.34
C GLN A 419 -15.82 -2.12 -12.05
N LYS A 420 -15.74 -1.02 -11.31
CA LYS A 420 -16.43 -0.79 -10.02
C LYS A 420 -17.92 -1.16 -10.02
N GLU A 421 -18.59 -0.89 -11.13
CA GLU A 421 -20.02 -1.11 -11.31
C GLU A 421 -20.39 -2.58 -11.55
N GLN A 422 -19.43 -3.39 -12.00
CA GLN A 422 -19.61 -4.79 -12.40
C GLN A 422 -18.86 -5.77 -11.51
N ASP A 423 -17.82 -5.30 -10.82
CA ASP A 423 -17.00 -6.11 -9.93
C ASP A 423 -17.89 -6.68 -8.83
N LEU A 424 -17.78 -7.98 -8.58
CA LEU A 424 -18.28 -8.83 -7.50
C LEU A 424 -18.12 -10.26 -8.01
#